data_AF-A0A3B9ILR6-F1
#
_entry.id   AF-A0A3B9ILR6-F1
#
_cell.length_a   1.000
_cell.length_b   1.000
_cell.length_c   1.000
_cell.angle_alpha   90.00
_cell.angle_beta   90.00
_cell.angle_gamma   90.00
#
_symmetry.space_group_name_H-M   'P 1'
#
loop_
_entity.id
_entity.type
_entity.pdbx_description
1 polymer ?
#
loop_
_entity_poly.entity_id
_entity_poly.type
_entity_poly.pdbx_seq_one_letter_code
_entity_poly.pdbx_strand_id
1 'polypeptide(L)'
;MGIGPVPASRKALARAGIGVGDLSVVEINEAFASQAVACLRALEIPEDIVNPDGGAIALGHPLGASGARITAKAAQQLMRGGGRFALATQCIG
;
A
#
# COMPACT_ATOMS: atom_id res chain seq x y z
N MET A 1 -14.19 1.67 8.71
CA MET A 1 -12.99 0.81 8.78
C MET A 1 -12.29 0.66 7.43
N GLY A 2 -12.86 -0.07 6.47
CA GLY A 2 -12.13 -0.51 5.26
C GLY A 2 -11.53 0.58 4.39
N ILE A 3 -12.19 1.74 4.26
CA ILE A 3 -11.72 2.86 3.42
C ILE A 3 -10.63 3.72 4.07
N GLY A 4 -10.23 3.43 5.31
CA GLY A 4 -9.21 4.18 6.05
C GLY A 4 -7.90 4.48 5.30
N PRO A 5 -7.39 3.58 4.43
CA PRO A 5 -6.25 3.85 3.58
C PRO A 5 -6.40 5.10 2.70
N VAL A 6 -7.60 5.44 2.23
CA VAL A 6 -7.80 6.56 1.30
C VAL A 6 -7.41 7.92 1.92
N PRO A 7 -8.05 8.38 3.01
CA PRO A 7 -7.67 9.65 3.64
C PRO A 7 -6.26 9.60 4.25
N ALA A 8 -5.81 8.44 4.73
CA ALA A 8 -4.46 8.27 5.28
C ALA A 8 -3.38 8.46 4.21
N SER A 9 -3.52 7.79 3.06
CA SER A 9 -2.58 7.89 1.95
C SER A 9 -2.56 9.29 1.34
N ARG A 10 -3.72 9.93 1.11
CA ARG A 10 -3.77 11.32 0.64
C ARG A 10 -3.03 12.27 1.57
N LYS A 11 -3.22 12.12 2.90
CA LYS A 11 -2.54 12.92 3.91
C LYS A 11 -1.02 12.65 3.94
N ALA A 12 -0.60 11.40 3.78
CA ALA A 12 0.81 11.03 3.74
C ALA A 12 1.52 11.60 2.51
N LEU A 13 0.93 11.43 1.32
CA LEU A 13 1.45 11.96 0.06
C LEU A 13 1.56 13.49 0.08
N ALA A 14 0.50 14.18 0.55
CA ALA A 14 0.52 15.63 0.70
C ALA A 14 1.62 16.12 1.66
N ARG A 15 1.85 15.42 2.77
CA ARG A 15 2.93 15.75 3.72
C ARG A 15 4.33 15.53 3.12
N ALA A 16 4.46 14.53 2.25
CA ALA A 16 5.71 14.25 1.56
C ALA A 16 5.93 15.15 0.33
N GLY A 17 4.92 15.94 -0.09
CA GLY A 17 5.00 16.82 -1.25
C GLY A 17 5.07 16.07 -2.58
N ILE A 18 4.50 14.85 -2.63
CA ILE A 18 4.52 13.97 -3.81
C ILE A 18 3.09 13.53 -4.18
N GLY A 19 2.89 13.07 -5.40
CA GLY A 19 1.66 12.49 -5.91
C GLY A 19 1.72 10.98 -6.09
N VAL A 20 0.61 10.38 -6.53
CA VAL A 20 0.53 8.94 -6.86
C VAL A 20 1.49 8.58 -8.01
N GLY A 21 1.68 9.48 -8.97
CA GLY A 21 2.59 9.26 -10.10
C GLY A 21 4.08 9.19 -9.74
N ASP A 22 4.46 9.60 -8.52
CA ASP A 22 5.84 9.48 -8.03
C ASP A 22 6.12 8.10 -7.38
N LEU A 23 5.08 7.29 -7.16
CA LEU A 23 5.18 6.00 -6.49
C LEU A 23 5.64 4.91 -7.46
N SER A 24 6.68 4.17 -7.08
CA SER A 24 7.16 3.01 -7.83
C SER A 24 6.54 1.70 -7.35
N VAL A 25 6.03 1.65 -6.12
CA VAL A 25 5.36 0.47 -5.56
C VAL A 25 4.36 0.87 -4.47
N VAL A 26 3.25 0.16 -4.41
CA VAL A 26 2.22 0.31 -3.39
C VAL A 26 1.99 -1.03 -2.71
N GLU A 27 2.18 -1.02 -1.39
CA GLU A 27 1.86 -2.13 -0.52
C GLU A 27 0.62 -1.79 0.32
N ILE A 28 -0.53 -2.32 -0.10
CA ILE A 28 -1.78 -2.20 0.64
C ILE A 28 -2.11 -3.53 1.32
N ASN A 29 -2.35 -3.49 2.63
CA ASN A 29 -2.79 -4.69 3.35
C ASN A 29 -4.15 -5.15 2.82
N GLU A 30 -4.18 -6.36 2.26
CA GLU A 30 -5.39 -6.99 1.72
C GLU A 30 -6.19 -7.68 2.85
N ALA A 31 -6.74 -6.90 3.78
CA ALA A 31 -7.62 -7.47 4.80
C ALA A 31 -8.85 -8.14 4.14
N PHE A 32 -9.37 -7.52 3.08
CA PHE A 32 -10.38 -8.07 2.19
C PHE A 32 -10.15 -7.55 0.77
N ALA A 33 -10.40 -8.37 -0.26
CA ALA A 33 -10.24 -7.96 -1.66
C ALA A 33 -11.11 -6.75 -2.02
N SER A 34 -12.37 -6.74 -1.58
CA SER A 34 -13.31 -5.63 -1.82
C SER A 34 -12.80 -4.32 -1.22
N GLN A 35 -12.20 -4.37 -0.03
CA GLN A 35 -11.60 -3.22 0.62
C GLN A 35 -10.39 -2.69 -0.16
N ALA A 36 -9.47 -3.57 -0.55
CA ALA A 36 -8.28 -3.19 -1.29
C ALA A 36 -8.65 -2.53 -2.63
N VAL A 37 -9.49 -3.18 -3.43
CA VAL A 37 -9.95 -2.65 -4.73
C VAL A 37 -10.66 -1.30 -4.60
N ALA A 38 -11.52 -1.14 -3.59
CA ALA A 38 -12.20 0.14 -3.35
C ALA A 38 -11.20 1.27 -3.02
N CYS A 39 -10.15 0.97 -2.24
CA CYS A 39 -9.12 1.96 -1.88
C CYS A 39 -8.25 2.33 -3.08
N LEU A 40 -7.82 1.35 -3.88
CA LEU A 40 -6.99 1.57 -5.07
C LEU A 40 -7.71 2.45 -6.09
N ARG A 41 -8.98 2.17 -6.38
CA ARG A 41 -9.81 2.98 -7.29
C ARG A 41 -10.00 4.40 -6.78
N ALA A 42 -10.26 4.59 -5.49
CA ALA A 42 -10.45 5.92 -4.90
C ALA A 42 -9.16 6.75 -4.80
N LEU A 43 -8.00 6.10 -4.84
CA LEU A 43 -6.67 6.73 -4.88
C LEU A 43 -6.10 6.83 -6.29
N GLU A 44 -6.79 6.28 -7.30
CA GLU A 44 -6.34 6.26 -8.70
C GLU A 44 -4.94 5.63 -8.85
N ILE A 45 -4.67 4.58 -8.07
CA ILE A 45 -3.40 3.85 -8.09
C ILE A 45 -3.42 2.83 -9.24
N PRO A 46 -2.41 2.81 -10.13
CA PRO A 46 -2.35 1.85 -11.22
C PRO A 46 -2.06 0.44 -10.67
N GLU A 47 -2.71 -0.58 -11.25
CA GLU A 47 -2.71 -1.95 -10.69
C GLU A 47 -1.35 -2.65 -10.79
N ASP A 48 -0.51 -2.27 -11.74
CA ASP A 48 0.79 -2.89 -12.04
C ASP A 48 1.86 -2.62 -10.98
N ILE A 49 1.67 -1.61 -10.13
CA ILE A 49 2.58 -1.29 -9.03
C ILE A 49 2.07 -1.78 -7.66
N VAL A 50 0.93 -2.47 -7.61
CA VAL A 50 0.28 -2.87 -6.35
C VAL A 50 0.67 -4.29 -5.97
N ASN A 51 1.18 -4.45 -4.75
CA ASN A 51 1.49 -5.74 -4.13
C ASN A 51 2.21 -6.73 -5.09
N PRO A 52 3.33 -6.36 -5.75
CA PRO A 52 3.89 -7.16 -6.85
C PRO A 52 4.38 -8.55 -6.43
N ASP A 53 4.70 -8.75 -5.14
CA ASP A 53 5.05 -10.07 -4.57
C ASP A 53 3.86 -10.72 -3.81
N GLY A 54 2.63 -10.29 -4.07
CA GLY A 54 1.40 -10.75 -3.41
C GLY A 54 1.13 -10.11 -2.04
N GLY A 55 -0.14 -10.10 -1.62
CA GLY A 55 -0.58 -9.46 -0.37
C GLY A 55 -1.10 -10.43 0.69
N ALA A 56 -1.87 -9.89 1.64
CA ALA A 56 -2.31 -10.63 2.82
C ALA A 56 -3.32 -11.75 2.54
N ILE A 57 -4.00 -11.74 1.40
CA ILE A 57 -4.88 -12.85 0.98
C ILE A 57 -4.05 -14.13 0.77
N ALA A 58 -2.86 -14.00 0.18
CA ALA A 58 -1.96 -15.12 -0.06
C ALA A 58 -1.01 -15.38 1.12
N LEU A 59 -0.44 -14.31 1.69
CA LEU A 59 0.65 -14.39 2.67
C LEU A 59 0.17 -14.36 4.14
N GLY A 60 -1.13 -14.20 4.37
CA GLY A 60 -1.72 -14.05 5.69
C GLY A 60 -1.58 -12.63 6.28
N HIS A 61 -2.35 -12.40 7.35
CA HIS A 61 -2.45 -11.13 8.07
C HIS A 61 -2.23 -11.31 9.58
N PRO A 62 -0.99 -11.51 10.05
CA PRO A 62 -0.68 -11.45 11.48
C PRO A 62 -0.85 -10.00 11.97
N LEU A 63 -1.98 -9.72 12.64
CA LEU A 63 -2.46 -8.36 12.95
C LEU A 63 -1.34 -7.38 13.37
N GLY A 64 -0.63 -7.67 14.46
CA GLY A 64 0.40 -6.78 14.99
C GLY A 64 1.66 -6.66 14.13
N ALA A 65 1.96 -7.66 13.30
CA ALA A 65 3.19 -7.69 12.48
C ALA A 65 2.98 -7.14 11.06
N SER A 66 1.73 -7.02 10.59
CA SER A 66 1.44 -6.74 9.19
C SER A 66 1.93 -5.39 8.72
N GLY A 67 1.81 -4.34 9.55
CA GLY A 67 2.32 -3.00 9.23
C GLY A 67 3.84 -2.98 9.01
N ALA A 68 4.60 -3.63 9.89
CA ALA A 68 6.05 -3.76 9.73
C ALA A 68 6.41 -4.59 8.49
N ARG A 69 5.70 -5.71 8.26
CA ARG A 69 5.91 -6.58 7.10
C ARG A 69 5.74 -5.83 5.78
N ILE A 70 4.60 -5.15 5.57
CA ILE A 70 4.33 -4.46 4.29
C ILE A 70 5.28 -3.28 4.06
N THR A 71 5.69 -2.59 5.13
CA THR A 71 6.65 -1.48 5.05
C THR A 71 8.04 -1.98 4.67
N ALA A 72 8.52 -3.04 5.33
CA ALA A 72 9.80 -3.65 5.00
C ALA A 72 9.81 -4.23 3.57
N LYS A 73 8.72 -4.86 3.16
CA LYS A 73 8.58 -5.41 1.80
C LYS A 73 8.61 -4.30 0.74
N ALA A 74 7.89 -3.19 0.96
CA ALA A 74 7.95 -2.02 0.09
C ALA A 74 9.38 -1.46 -0.06
N ALA A 75 10.13 -1.37 1.05
CA ALA A 75 11.52 -0.93 1.01
C ALA A 75 12.41 -1.89 0.19
N GLN A 76 12.25 -3.20 0.38
CA GLN A 76 12.98 -4.21 -0.42
C GLN A 76 12.63 -4.12 -1.91
N GLN A 77 11.38 -3.85 -2.26
CA GLN A 77 10.93 -3.68 -3.64
C GLN A 77 11.54 -2.41 -4.27
N LEU A 78 11.62 -1.29 -3.53
CA LEU A 78 12.33 -0.09 -4.00
C LEU A 78 13.81 -0.39 -4.27
N MET A 79 14.48 -1.11 -3.36
CA MET A 79 15.88 -1.51 -3.54
C MET A 79 16.08 -2.40 -4.76
N ARG A 80 15.16 -3.33 -5.02
CA ARG A 80 15.20 -4.24 -6.19
C ARG A 80 14.90 -3.51 -7.51
N GLY A 81 13.93 -2.59 -7.50
CA GLY A 81 13.42 -1.91 -8.69
C GLY A 81 14.07 -0.57 -9.02
N GLY A 82 14.91 -0.03 -8.13
CA GLY A 82 15.54 1.29 -8.31
C GLY A 82 14.57 2.47 -8.14
N GLY A 83 13.42 2.25 -7.50
CA GLY A 83 12.41 3.28 -7.25
C GLY A 83 12.78 4.21 -6.10
N ARG A 84 12.14 5.39 -6.05
CA ARG A 84 12.40 6.40 -5.01
C ARG A 84 11.35 6.40 -3.89
N PHE A 85 10.07 6.27 -4.25
CA PHE A 85 8.97 6.38 -3.31
C PHE A 85 8.07 5.16 -3.37
N ALA A 86 7.62 4.72 -2.19
CA ALA A 86 6.63 3.67 -2.02
C ALA A 86 5.55 4.13 -1.04
N LEU A 87 4.38 3.52 -1.15
CA LEU A 87 3.29 3.71 -0.22
C LEU A 87 2.96 2.39 0.48
N ALA A 88 3.13 2.33 1.80
CA ALA A 88 2.63 1.24 2.62
C ALA A 88 1.39 1.71 3.41
N THR A 89 0.26 1.02 3.27
CA THR A 89 -1.01 1.46 3.87
C THR A 89 -1.92 0.29 4.26
N GLN A 90 -2.74 0.46 5.31
CA GLN A 90 -3.64 -0.58 5.80
C GLN A 90 -4.89 0.01 6.45
N CYS A 91 -6.01 -0.70 6.34
CA CYS A 91 -7.21 -0.37 7.10
C CYS A 91 -7.07 -0.81 8.56
N ILE A 92 -7.88 -0.21 9.44
CA ILE A 92 -7.92 -0.51 10.88
C ILE A 92 -9.39 -0.69 11.28
N GLY A 93 -9.61 -1.63 12.20
CA GLY A 93 -10.87 -1.88 12.90
C GLY A 93 -11.17 -0.76 13.90
#